data_AF-A0A327MCQ9-F1
#
_entry.id   AF-A0A327MCQ9-F1
#
_cell.length_a   1.000
_cell.length_b   1.000
_cell.length_c   1.000
_cell.angle_alpha   90.00
_cell.angle_beta   90.00
_cell.angle_gamma   90.00
#
_symmetry.space_group_name_H-M   'P 1'
#
loop_
_entity.id
_entity.type
_entity.pdbx_description
1 polymer ?
#
loop_
_entity_poly.entity_id
_entity_poly.type
_entity_poly.pdbx_seq_one_letter_code
_entity_poly.pdbx_strand_id
1 'polypeptide(L)'
;MSDLPRTVEIHEEGPREGFQIEPGPIPTAEKIALVEALAETGLRHIQICSFVNPRLVPGWADAEAVAGGVRPRPGVHYTALWFNENGLNRALAFADRLTLGGSISLAASNAFSIKNLNRPHAENLEAMRKQTAVHQKHGIKVTRVGVMAAFGCNYQGDIAPEQVVRTVEDGLAIAAAAGETITDVSLADTMGWATPIRIERGVAAVRERWPDLRIGLHLHDTRGLAVANAHAGLRLGVSRFDSTVGGLGGCPFAGQKGAAGNICTEELALLCEEMGIATGIDLDALIEVGRLAERIVGHQLPSELLRAGSLDAFRRQAA
;
A
#
# COMPACT_ATOMS: atom_id res chain seq x y z
N MET A 1 26.46 -10.91 -9.13
CA MET A 1 26.05 -10.90 -7.71
C MET A 1 24.66 -10.30 -7.69
N SER A 2 23.66 -10.96 -7.12
CA SER A 2 22.27 -10.52 -7.27
C SER A 2 22.03 -9.19 -6.57
N ASP A 3 21.36 -8.24 -7.22
CA ASP A 3 20.86 -6.99 -6.63
C ASP A 3 19.68 -7.21 -5.65
N LEU A 4 19.53 -8.43 -5.13
CA LEU A 4 18.48 -8.75 -4.17
C LEU A 4 18.72 -7.96 -2.87
N PRO A 5 17.66 -7.35 -2.30
CA PRO A 5 17.78 -6.72 -1.01
C PRO A 5 18.01 -7.77 0.07
N ARG A 6 18.76 -7.43 1.12
CA ARG A 6 18.90 -8.31 2.30
C ARG A 6 17.65 -8.32 3.17
N THR A 7 16.89 -7.23 3.13
CA THR A 7 15.70 -7.02 3.96
C THR A 7 14.64 -6.32 3.14
N VAL A 8 13.39 -6.71 3.32
CA VAL A 8 12.21 -6.09 2.71
C VAL A 8 11.31 -5.54 3.81
N GLU A 9 10.85 -4.31 3.60
CA GLU A 9 9.85 -3.66 4.44
C GLU A 9 8.48 -3.82 3.80
N ILE A 10 7.57 -4.45 4.52
CA ILE A 10 6.20 -4.67 4.07
C ILE A 10 5.27 -3.70 4.81
N HIS A 11 4.50 -2.94 4.04
CA HIS A 11 3.49 -2.01 4.52
C HIS A 11 2.14 -2.72 4.39
N GLU A 12 1.57 -3.09 5.54
CA GLU A 12 0.29 -3.76 5.63
C GLU A 12 -0.85 -2.75 5.51
N GLU A 13 -1.59 -2.83 4.42
CA GLU A 13 -2.69 -1.92 4.09
C GLU A 13 -4.07 -2.56 4.31
N GLY A 14 -4.14 -3.84 4.67
CA GLY A 14 -5.35 -4.66 4.74
C GLY A 14 -6.43 -4.08 5.64
N PRO A 15 -6.13 -3.62 6.88
CA PRO A 15 -7.15 -2.99 7.71
C PRO A 15 -7.75 -1.75 7.04
N ARG A 16 -6.97 -0.89 6.38
CA ARG A 16 -7.49 0.30 5.69
C ARG A 16 -8.17 -0.03 4.36
N GLU A 17 -7.46 -0.69 3.45
CA GLU A 17 -7.91 -0.95 2.08
C GLU A 17 -8.95 -2.05 1.98
N GLY A 18 -8.76 -3.13 2.72
CA GLY A 18 -9.70 -4.24 2.79
C GLY A 18 -11.07 -3.77 3.22
N PHE A 19 -11.16 -3.30 4.46
CA PHE A 19 -12.43 -2.92 5.07
C PHE A 19 -13.17 -1.79 4.35
N GLN A 20 -12.46 -0.99 3.53
CA GLN A 20 -13.07 0.07 2.74
C GLN A 20 -14.04 -0.46 1.67
N ILE A 21 -13.75 -1.63 1.09
CA ILE A 21 -14.51 -2.18 -0.04
C ILE A 21 -15.48 -3.30 0.37
N GLU A 22 -15.39 -3.76 1.62
CA GLU A 22 -16.25 -4.81 2.13
C GLU A 22 -17.73 -4.36 2.19
N PRO A 23 -18.69 -5.21 1.79
CA PRO A 23 -20.08 -4.82 1.63
C PRO A 23 -20.82 -4.60 2.96
N GLY A 24 -20.32 -5.16 4.07
CA GLY A 24 -20.96 -5.13 5.38
C GLY A 24 -20.30 -4.16 6.35
N PRO A 25 -21.04 -3.66 7.36
CA PRO A 25 -20.41 -2.95 8.47
C PRO A 25 -19.56 -3.94 9.26
N ILE A 26 -18.24 -3.74 9.24
CA ILE A 26 -17.33 -4.49 10.10
C ILE A 26 -17.34 -3.80 11.47
N PRO A 27 -17.64 -4.53 12.57
CA PRO A 27 -17.64 -3.95 13.90
C PRO A 27 -16.28 -3.34 14.26
N THR A 28 -16.27 -2.17 14.90
CA THR A 28 -15.04 -1.49 15.32
C THR A 28 -14.11 -2.40 16.14
N ALA A 29 -14.68 -3.24 17.01
CA ALA A 29 -13.92 -4.19 17.82
C ALA A 29 -13.17 -5.24 16.97
N GLU A 30 -13.78 -5.72 15.88
CA GLU A 30 -13.12 -6.66 14.95
C GLU A 30 -12.02 -5.96 14.14
N LYS A 31 -12.22 -4.69 13.76
CA LYS A 31 -11.16 -3.89 13.10
C LYS A 31 -9.93 -3.73 14.01
N ILE A 32 -10.17 -3.39 15.28
CA ILE A 32 -9.10 -3.26 16.29
C ILE A 32 -8.44 -4.62 16.51
N ALA A 33 -9.22 -5.70 16.64
CA ALA A 33 -8.69 -7.04 16.84
C ALA A 33 -7.76 -7.48 15.70
N LEU A 34 -8.12 -7.19 14.44
CA LEU A 34 -7.24 -7.49 13.31
C LEU A 34 -5.93 -6.70 13.38
N VAL A 35 -6.00 -5.38 13.64
CA VAL A 35 -4.81 -4.52 13.74
C VAL A 35 -3.87 -5.00 14.85
N GLU A 36 -4.42 -5.33 16.03
CA GLU A 36 -3.62 -5.78 17.16
C GLU A 36 -2.99 -7.15 16.92
N ALA A 37 -3.68 -8.04 16.19
CA ALA A 37 -3.16 -9.34 15.80
C ALA A 37 -2.05 -9.21 14.75
N LEU A 38 -2.23 -8.35 13.74
CA LEU A 38 -1.20 -8.03 12.74
C LEU A 38 0.06 -7.48 13.40
N ALA A 39 -0.08 -6.66 14.45
CA ALA A 39 1.07 -6.09 15.15
C ALA A 39 1.89 -7.12 15.97
N GLU A 40 1.38 -8.34 16.15
CA GLU A 40 2.10 -9.46 16.79
C GLU A 40 2.88 -10.32 15.80
N THR A 41 2.70 -10.13 14.49
CA THR A 41 3.34 -10.98 13.47
C THR A 41 4.76 -10.52 13.13
N GLY A 42 5.25 -9.43 13.72
CA GLY A 42 6.52 -8.80 13.35
C GLY A 42 6.40 -7.73 12.27
N LEU A 43 5.20 -7.50 11.73
CA LEU A 43 4.91 -6.34 10.87
C LEU A 43 5.25 -5.02 11.59
N ARG A 44 5.94 -4.13 10.89
CA ARG A 44 6.36 -2.82 11.44
C ARG A 44 5.56 -1.64 10.90
N HIS A 45 4.79 -1.81 9.84
CA HIS A 45 4.01 -0.75 9.22
C HIS A 45 2.61 -1.27 8.94
N ILE A 46 1.62 -0.69 9.61
CA ILE A 46 0.22 -1.10 9.50
C ILE A 46 -0.63 0.16 9.30
N GLN A 47 -1.38 0.22 8.20
CA GLN A 47 -2.33 1.29 7.97
C GLN A 47 -3.71 0.90 8.49
N ILE A 48 -4.15 1.59 9.54
CA ILE A 48 -5.24 1.09 10.40
C ILE A 48 -6.62 1.66 10.08
N CYS A 49 -6.68 2.84 9.46
CA CYS A 49 -7.95 3.50 9.12
C CYS A 49 -7.78 4.61 8.08
N SER A 50 -8.91 5.18 7.65
CA SER A 50 -8.96 6.32 6.76
C SER A 50 -9.86 7.43 7.32
N PHE A 51 -9.31 8.64 7.52
CA PHE A 51 -10.05 9.83 7.96
C PHE A 51 -10.73 10.53 6.77
N VAL A 52 -11.58 9.80 6.07
CA VAL A 52 -12.33 10.26 4.89
C VAL A 52 -13.74 10.68 5.24
N ASN A 53 -14.46 11.25 4.26
CA ASN A 53 -15.86 11.60 4.45
C ASN A 53 -16.70 10.32 4.63
N PRO A 54 -17.32 10.10 5.80
CA PRO A 54 -18.05 8.86 6.09
C PRO A 54 -19.32 8.71 5.26
N ARG A 55 -19.81 9.79 4.63
CA ARG A 55 -20.92 9.69 3.66
C ARG A 55 -20.47 9.07 2.33
N LEU A 56 -19.21 9.26 1.95
CA LEU A 56 -18.63 8.70 0.72
C LEU A 56 -18.04 7.31 0.97
N VAL A 57 -17.51 7.08 2.17
CA VAL A 57 -16.89 5.82 2.57
C VAL A 57 -17.43 5.40 3.94
N PRO A 58 -18.64 4.80 4.00
CA PRO A 58 -19.30 4.44 5.26
C PRO A 58 -18.51 3.48 6.14
N GLY A 59 -17.67 2.62 5.53
CA GLY A 59 -16.78 1.69 6.24
C GLY A 59 -15.78 2.38 7.18
N TRP A 60 -15.58 3.70 7.07
CA TRP A 60 -14.69 4.49 7.93
C TRP A 60 -15.42 5.55 8.77
N ALA A 61 -16.71 5.37 9.01
CA ALA A 61 -17.46 6.22 9.93
C ALA A 61 -16.95 6.16 11.38
N ASP A 62 -16.26 5.08 11.75
CA ASP A 62 -15.71 4.80 13.07
C ASP A 62 -14.17 4.95 13.13
N ALA A 63 -13.56 5.67 12.18
CA ALA A 63 -12.09 5.82 12.09
C ALA A 63 -11.45 6.32 13.39
N GLU A 64 -12.07 7.28 14.09
CA GLU A 64 -11.63 7.78 15.40
C GLU A 64 -11.69 6.70 16.48
N ALA A 65 -12.73 5.87 16.48
CA ALA A 65 -12.88 4.80 17.46
C ALA A 65 -11.83 3.69 17.23
N VAL A 66 -11.50 3.38 15.97
CA VAL A 66 -10.39 2.49 15.63
C VAL A 66 -9.05 3.08 16.08
N ALA A 67 -8.75 4.32 15.69
CA ALA A 67 -7.48 4.98 16.03
C ALA A 67 -7.27 5.14 17.54
N GLY A 68 -8.33 5.44 18.30
CA GLY A 68 -8.28 5.52 19.76
C GLY A 68 -8.28 4.16 20.47
N GLY A 69 -8.86 3.14 19.85
CA GLY A 69 -9.00 1.80 20.43
C GLY A 69 -7.79 0.89 20.24
N VAL A 70 -7.00 1.09 19.18
CA VAL A 70 -5.74 0.37 18.96
C VAL A 70 -4.73 0.72 20.06
N ARG A 71 -4.10 -0.29 20.65
CA ARG A 71 -2.99 -0.14 21.59
C ARG A 71 -1.65 -0.14 20.83
N PRO A 72 -0.95 1.01 20.74
CA PRO A 72 0.31 1.06 20.00
C PRO A 72 1.37 0.16 20.64
N ARG A 73 1.98 -0.69 19.81
CA ARG A 73 3.13 -1.51 20.20
C ARG A 73 4.45 -0.80 19.87
N PRO A 74 5.45 -0.84 20.77
CA PRO A 74 6.78 -0.33 20.46
C PRO A 74 7.35 -0.95 19.19
N GLY A 75 7.91 -0.12 18.30
CA GLY A 75 8.52 -0.58 17.05
C GLY A 75 7.54 -0.79 15.88
N VAL A 76 6.24 -0.53 16.07
CA VAL A 76 5.23 -0.60 15.01
C VAL A 76 4.72 0.80 14.67
N HIS A 77 4.75 1.14 13.39
CA HIS A 77 4.23 2.37 12.81
C HIS A 77 2.77 2.16 12.38
N TYR A 78 1.85 2.70 13.17
CA TYR A 78 0.43 2.76 12.83
C TYR A 78 0.17 4.00 12.00
N THR A 79 -0.28 3.85 10.77
CA THR A 79 -0.55 4.97 9.85
C THR A 79 -2.04 5.06 9.55
N ALA A 80 -2.48 6.20 9.03
CA ALA A 80 -3.86 6.40 8.58
C ALA A 80 -3.86 7.22 7.29
N LEU A 81 -4.93 7.11 6.51
CA LEU A 81 -5.08 7.83 5.25
C LEU A 81 -5.96 9.07 5.40
N TRP A 82 -5.61 10.15 4.71
CA TRP A 82 -6.45 11.34 4.54
C TRP A 82 -6.23 11.97 3.17
N PHE A 83 -7.24 12.68 2.64
CA PHE A 83 -7.16 13.35 1.34
C PHE A 83 -7.29 14.88 1.40
N ASN A 84 -7.59 15.44 2.57
CA ASN A 84 -7.78 16.88 2.75
C ASN A 84 -7.43 17.31 4.19
N GLU A 85 -7.42 18.63 4.43
CA GLU A 85 -7.09 19.23 5.73
C GLU A 85 -8.05 18.80 6.84
N ASN A 86 -9.35 18.60 6.54
CA ASN A 86 -10.30 18.12 7.54
C ASN A 86 -9.96 16.70 8.02
N GLY A 87 -9.62 15.80 7.09
CA GLY A 87 -9.16 14.46 7.43
C GLY A 87 -7.85 14.48 8.20
N LEU A 88 -6.92 15.36 7.82
CA LEU A 88 -5.68 15.55 8.56
C LEU A 88 -5.92 16.05 9.99
N ASN A 89 -6.80 17.03 10.18
CA ASN A 89 -7.15 17.56 11.49
C ASN A 89 -7.74 16.49 12.41
N ARG A 90 -8.52 15.55 11.86
CA ARG A 90 -9.01 14.38 12.61
C ARG A 90 -7.86 13.44 12.99
N ALA A 91 -6.94 13.17 12.07
CA ALA A 91 -5.78 12.32 12.33
C ALA A 91 -4.84 12.93 13.41
N LEU A 92 -4.68 14.26 13.42
CA LEU A 92 -3.85 14.98 14.38
C LEU A 92 -4.31 14.81 15.84
N ALA A 93 -5.60 14.52 16.08
CA ALA A 93 -6.11 14.23 17.41
C ALA A 93 -5.53 12.92 18.01
N PHE A 94 -4.89 12.08 17.18
CA PHE A 94 -4.29 10.80 17.55
C PHE A 94 -2.78 10.78 17.23
N ALA A 95 -2.12 11.94 17.18
CA ALA A 95 -0.68 12.04 16.86
C ALA A 95 0.25 11.34 17.88
N ASP A 96 -0.25 11.03 19.09
CA ASP A 96 0.43 10.21 20.09
C ASP A 96 0.41 8.71 19.76
N ARG A 97 -0.44 8.30 18.82
CA ARG A 97 -0.67 6.90 18.42
C ARG A 97 -0.32 6.62 16.96
N LEU A 98 -0.50 7.62 16.10
CA LEU A 98 -0.30 7.52 14.67
C LEU A 98 1.07 8.07 14.26
N THR A 99 1.75 7.33 13.39
CA THR A 99 2.85 7.85 12.58
C THR A 99 2.24 8.66 11.42
N LEU A 100 2.38 9.98 11.49
CA LEU A 100 1.86 10.90 10.47
C LEU A 100 2.96 11.25 9.47
N GLY A 101 2.73 10.93 8.19
CA GLY A 101 3.62 11.29 7.08
C GLY A 101 2.84 11.85 5.90
N GLY A 102 3.36 12.90 5.27
CA GLY A 102 2.79 13.48 4.06
C GLY A 102 3.30 12.81 2.79
N SER A 103 2.47 12.80 1.76
CA SER A 103 2.86 12.34 0.43
C SER A 103 2.19 13.15 -0.67
N ILE A 104 2.86 13.24 -1.81
CA ILE A 104 2.32 13.80 -3.06
C ILE A 104 1.81 12.63 -3.90
N SER A 105 0.50 12.57 -4.13
CA SER A 105 -0.16 11.47 -4.82
C SER A 105 -0.67 11.89 -6.20
N LEU A 106 -0.05 11.34 -7.24
CA LEU A 106 -0.35 11.59 -8.64
C LEU A 106 -0.78 10.30 -9.35
N ALA A 107 -1.27 10.42 -10.58
CA ALA A 107 -1.59 9.29 -11.44
C ALA A 107 -0.88 9.46 -12.77
N ALA A 108 -0.25 8.40 -13.26
CA ALA A 108 0.36 8.43 -14.59
C ALA A 108 -0.72 8.58 -15.67
N SER A 109 -1.93 8.02 -15.47
CA SER A 109 -3.05 8.19 -16.40
C SER A 109 -3.93 9.39 -16.06
N ASN A 110 -4.07 10.32 -17.01
CA ASN A 110 -4.99 11.45 -16.88
C ASN A 110 -6.47 10.99 -16.87
N ALA A 111 -6.81 9.98 -17.67
CA ALA A 111 -8.15 9.40 -17.68
C ALA A 111 -8.50 8.78 -16.33
N PHE A 112 -7.54 8.08 -15.70
CA PHE A 112 -7.70 7.58 -14.34
C PHE A 112 -7.85 8.71 -13.32
N SER A 113 -7.02 9.76 -13.39
CA SER A 113 -7.13 10.92 -12.50
C SER A 113 -8.54 11.53 -12.54
N ILE A 114 -9.11 11.71 -13.73
CA ILE A 114 -10.47 12.24 -13.89
C ILE A 114 -11.50 11.28 -13.27
N LYS A 115 -11.38 9.96 -13.50
CA LYS A 115 -12.33 8.99 -12.94
C LYS A 115 -12.23 8.82 -11.43
N ASN A 116 -11.02 8.83 -10.88
CA ASN A 116 -10.76 8.57 -9.47
C ASN A 116 -10.91 9.83 -8.61
N LEU A 117 -10.42 10.98 -9.09
CA LEU A 117 -10.32 12.22 -8.32
C LEU A 117 -11.24 13.33 -8.82
N ASN A 118 -12.00 13.09 -9.89
CA ASN A 118 -12.83 14.09 -10.57
C ASN A 118 -12.05 15.34 -11.00
N ARG A 119 -10.76 15.17 -11.36
CA ARG A 119 -9.91 16.26 -11.86
C ARG A 119 -8.79 15.75 -12.76
N PRO A 120 -8.40 16.51 -13.80
CA PRO A 120 -7.25 16.20 -14.64
C PRO A 120 -5.93 16.41 -13.91
N HIS A 121 -4.84 15.92 -14.51
CA HIS A 121 -3.48 15.97 -13.96
C HIS A 121 -3.06 17.36 -13.51
N ALA A 122 -3.24 18.38 -14.35
CA ALA A 122 -2.85 19.76 -14.04
C ALA A 122 -3.54 20.33 -12.78
N GLU A 123 -4.83 20.03 -12.61
CA GLU A 123 -5.57 20.42 -11.41
C GLU A 123 -5.15 19.57 -10.19
N ASN A 124 -4.79 18.30 -10.41
CA ASN A 124 -4.26 17.46 -9.35
C ASN A 124 -2.90 17.97 -8.83
N LEU A 125 -2.03 18.47 -9.71
CA LEU A 125 -0.77 19.11 -9.31
C LEU A 125 -1.01 20.28 -8.36
N GLU A 126 -1.98 21.14 -8.69
CA GLU A 126 -2.32 22.28 -7.83
C GLU A 126 -2.91 21.84 -6.49
N ALA A 127 -3.74 20.80 -6.49
CA ALA A 127 -4.23 20.24 -5.24
C ALA A 127 -3.11 19.64 -4.38
N MET A 128 -2.12 18.99 -4.98
CA MET A 128 -0.96 18.45 -4.25
C MET A 128 -0.05 19.55 -3.69
N ARG A 129 0.10 20.70 -4.38
CA ARG A 129 0.77 21.88 -3.80
C ARG A 129 0.06 22.37 -2.54
N LYS A 130 -1.27 22.52 -2.61
CA LYS A 130 -2.09 22.92 -1.46
C LYS A 130 -1.99 21.92 -0.32
N GLN A 131 -2.05 20.63 -0.63
CA GLN A 131 -1.94 19.58 0.39
C GLN A 131 -0.56 19.57 1.04
N THR A 132 0.51 19.71 0.26
CA THR A 132 1.89 19.83 0.76
C THR A 132 2.02 21.02 1.71
N ALA A 133 1.48 22.19 1.36
CA ALA A 133 1.47 23.35 2.25
C ALA A 133 0.68 23.10 3.55
N VAL A 134 -0.43 22.35 3.48
CA VAL A 134 -1.18 21.94 4.67
C VAL A 134 -0.35 21.01 5.56
N HIS A 135 0.36 20.02 5.00
CA HIS A 135 1.26 19.17 5.78
C HIS A 135 2.34 20.00 6.50
N GLN A 136 2.96 20.96 5.80
CA GLN A 136 3.97 21.85 6.37
C GLN A 136 3.45 22.73 7.50
N LYS A 137 2.25 23.30 7.33
CA LYS A 137 1.55 24.09 8.37
C LYS A 137 1.41 23.31 9.68
N HIS A 138 1.23 22.00 9.60
CA HIS A 138 1.08 21.11 10.76
C HIS A 138 2.39 20.40 11.17
N GLY A 139 3.53 20.78 10.59
CA GLY A 139 4.84 20.20 10.91
C GLY A 139 5.04 18.76 10.41
N ILE A 140 4.19 18.30 9.48
CA ILE A 140 4.26 16.95 8.90
C ILE A 140 5.18 16.99 7.68
N LYS A 141 6.22 16.17 7.69
CA LYS A 141 7.15 16.04 6.56
C LYS A 141 6.52 15.34 5.37
N VAL A 142 6.84 15.81 4.17
CA VAL A 142 6.41 15.17 2.92
C VAL A 142 7.61 14.48 2.31
N THR A 143 7.68 13.17 2.45
CA THR A 143 8.88 12.39 2.07
C THR A 143 8.65 11.41 0.92
N ARG A 144 7.40 11.31 0.43
CA ARG A 144 7.02 10.34 -0.59
C ARG A 144 6.27 10.96 -1.78
N VAL A 145 6.62 10.52 -2.99
CA VAL A 145 5.79 10.68 -4.19
C VAL A 145 5.15 9.33 -4.54
N GLY A 146 3.83 9.29 -4.71
CA GLY A 146 3.10 8.10 -5.14
C GLY A 146 2.53 8.28 -6.55
N VAL A 147 2.71 7.26 -7.40
CA VAL A 147 2.21 7.26 -8.78
C VAL A 147 1.23 6.10 -8.98
N MET A 148 -0.05 6.43 -9.08
CA MET A 148 -1.12 5.50 -9.43
C MET A 148 -1.16 5.19 -10.93
N ALA A 149 -1.75 4.05 -11.28
CA ALA A 149 -1.86 3.57 -12.65
C ALA A 149 -0.50 3.56 -13.39
N ALA A 150 0.57 3.19 -12.69
CA ALA A 150 1.94 3.29 -13.20
C ALA A 150 2.22 2.27 -14.33
N PHE A 151 1.51 1.15 -14.35
CA PHE A 151 1.81 0.03 -15.26
C PHE A 151 0.71 -0.24 -16.31
N GLY A 152 -0.37 0.54 -16.28
CA GLY A 152 -1.50 0.39 -17.18
C GLY A 152 -2.77 1.02 -16.60
N CYS A 153 -3.78 1.22 -17.45
CA CYS A 153 -5.02 1.85 -17.07
C CYS A 153 -6.22 1.32 -17.85
N ASN A 154 -7.31 0.95 -17.17
CA ASN A 154 -8.56 0.54 -17.80
C ASN A 154 -9.20 1.64 -18.68
N TYR A 155 -8.86 2.91 -18.46
CA TYR A 155 -9.45 4.06 -19.15
C TYR A 155 -8.56 4.67 -20.24
N GLN A 156 -7.26 4.34 -20.25
CA GLN A 156 -6.27 4.87 -21.20
C GLN A 156 -5.51 3.78 -21.96
N GLY A 157 -5.55 2.54 -21.47
CA GLY A 157 -4.74 1.44 -21.98
C GLY A 157 -3.33 1.47 -21.40
N ASP A 158 -2.35 1.25 -22.28
CA ASP A 158 -0.95 1.18 -21.88
C ASP A 158 -0.39 2.51 -21.37
N ILE A 159 0.45 2.42 -20.35
CA ILE A 159 1.18 3.54 -19.76
C ILE A 159 2.66 3.31 -20.03
N ALA A 160 3.26 4.25 -20.75
CA ALA A 160 4.67 4.18 -21.10
C ALA A 160 5.55 4.56 -19.89
N PRO A 161 6.74 3.94 -19.68
CA PRO A 161 7.64 4.30 -18.59
C PRO A 161 8.00 5.79 -18.54
N GLU A 162 8.11 6.45 -19.70
CA GLU A 162 8.40 7.89 -19.79
C GLU A 162 7.29 8.74 -19.16
N GLN A 163 6.04 8.28 -19.23
CA GLN A 163 4.90 8.94 -18.60
C GLN A 163 4.95 8.80 -17.07
N VAL A 164 5.40 7.64 -16.57
CA VAL A 164 5.66 7.43 -15.14
C VAL A 164 6.79 8.36 -14.66
N VAL A 165 7.90 8.41 -15.39
CA VAL A 165 9.04 9.29 -15.07
C VAL A 165 8.61 10.76 -15.03
N ARG A 166 7.85 11.25 -16.02
CA ARG A 166 7.32 12.62 -15.99
C ARG A 166 6.43 12.88 -14.77
N THR A 167 5.61 11.90 -14.38
CA THR A 167 4.74 12.02 -13.22
C THR A 167 5.54 12.09 -11.91
N VAL A 168 6.63 11.31 -11.80
CA VAL A 168 7.57 11.41 -10.66
C VAL A 168 8.24 12.78 -10.64
N GLU A 169 8.72 13.26 -11.79
CA GLU A 169 9.33 14.58 -11.94
C GLU A 169 8.41 15.71 -11.48
N ASP A 170 7.13 15.67 -11.86
CA ASP A 170 6.13 16.63 -11.41
C ASP A 170 5.96 16.63 -9.89
N GLY A 171 5.92 15.45 -9.27
CA GLY A 171 5.83 15.30 -7.82
C GLY A 171 7.07 15.83 -7.09
N LEU A 172 8.27 15.54 -7.62
CA LEU A 172 9.53 16.06 -7.10
C LEU A 172 9.62 17.59 -7.22
N ALA A 173 9.11 18.15 -8.32
CA ALA A 173 9.07 19.60 -8.50
C ALA A 173 8.17 20.30 -7.46
N ILE A 174 7.02 19.69 -7.10
CA ILE A 174 6.18 20.19 -6.01
C ILE A 174 6.93 20.18 -4.68
N ALA A 175 7.61 19.07 -4.36
CA ALA A 175 8.37 18.93 -3.13
C ALA A 175 9.53 19.94 -3.06
N ALA A 176 10.30 20.08 -4.15
CA ALA A 176 11.40 21.03 -4.24
C ALA A 176 10.93 22.48 -4.06
N ALA A 177 9.80 22.85 -4.67
CA ALA A 177 9.22 24.18 -4.50
C ALA A 177 8.76 24.46 -3.05
N ALA A 178 8.38 23.41 -2.32
CA ALA A 178 8.04 23.49 -0.89
C ALA A 178 9.27 23.38 0.04
N GLY A 179 10.47 23.09 -0.49
CA GLY A 179 11.65 22.81 0.34
C GLY A 179 11.60 21.46 1.06
N GLU A 180 10.78 20.52 0.58
CA GLU A 180 10.71 19.15 1.09
C GLU A 180 11.73 18.24 0.39
N THR A 181 12.22 17.24 1.10
CA THR A 181 13.13 16.23 0.54
C THR A 181 12.39 14.91 0.42
N ILE A 182 12.21 14.45 -0.81
CA ILE A 182 11.61 13.15 -1.11
C ILE A 182 12.68 12.06 -0.98
N THR A 183 12.37 11.03 -0.21
CA THR A 183 13.21 9.84 -0.03
C THR A 183 12.64 8.61 -0.74
N ASP A 184 11.32 8.59 -0.95
CA ASP A 184 10.60 7.42 -1.45
C ASP A 184 9.72 7.75 -2.67
N VAL A 185 9.72 6.85 -3.65
CA VAL A 185 8.75 6.82 -4.74
C VAL A 185 7.98 5.51 -4.68
N SER A 186 6.65 5.56 -4.61
CA SER A 186 5.80 4.36 -4.73
C SER A 186 5.16 4.30 -6.12
N LEU A 187 5.33 3.18 -6.81
CA LEU A 187 4.69 2.90 -8.10
C LEU A 187 3.58 1.88 -7.90
N ALA A 188 2.35 2.26 -8.20
CA ALA A 188 1.18 1.43 -7.96
C ALA A 188 0.62 0.81 -9.24
N ASP A 189 0.45 -0.51 -9.22
CA ASP A 189 -0.33 -1.27 -10.19
C ASP A 189 -1.82 -1.26 -9.83
N THR A 190 -2.40 -0.06 -9.84
CA THR A 190 -3.74 0.22 -9.29
C THR A 190 -4.88 -0.59 -9.90
N MET A 191 -4.68 -1.21 -11.07
CA MET A 191 -5.71 -1.97 -11.79
C MET A 191 -5.23 -3.36 -12.22
N GLY A 192 -4.10 -3.84 -11.67
CA GLY A 192 -3.56 -5.17 -11.93
C GLY A 192 -3.07 -5.39 -13.38
N TRP A 193 -2.48 -4.37 -14.00
CA TRP A 193 -1.95 -4.40 -15.38
C TRP A 193 -0.47 -4.78 -15.46
N ALA A 194 0.25 -4.77 -14.35
CA ALA A 194 1.68 -5.02 -14.36
C ALA A 194 1.97 -6.47 -14.77
N THR A 195 3.06 -6.62 -15.50
CA THR A 195 3.72 -7.90 -15.78
C THR A 195 5.19 -7.74 -15.40
N PRO A 196 5.96 -8.83 -15.21
CA PRO A 196 7.36 -8.73 -14.77
C PRO A 196 8.19 -7.77 -15.63
N ILE A 197 8.04 -7.83 -16.96
CA ILE A 197 8.73 -6.92 -17.89
C ILE A 197 8.28 -5.45 -17.76
N ARG A 198 7.03 -5.19 -17.38
CA ARG A 198 6.54 -3.82 -17.11
C ARG A 198 7.09 -3.27 -15.80
N ILE A 199 7.17 -4.11 -14.76
CA ILE A 199 7.86 -3.77 -13.51
C ILE A 199 9.31 -3.41 -13.81
N GLU A 200 10.01 -4.27 -14.55
CA GLU A 200 11.41 -4.06 -14.89
C GLU A 200 11.65 -2.73 -15.60
N ARG A 201 10.86 -2.45 -16.65
CA ARG A 201 10.96 -1.19 -17.41
C ARG A 201 10.61 0.04 -16.58
N GLY A 202 9.53 -0.01 -15.79
CA GLY A 202 9.08 1.12 -14.99
C GLY A 202 10.07 1.46 -13.86
N VAL A 203 10.53 0.45 -13.13
CA VAL A 203 11.51 0.63 -12.04
C VAL A 203 12.85 1.10 -12.59
N ALA A 204 13.35 0.51 -13.68
CA ALA A 204 14.60 0.92 -14.30
C ALA A 204 14.56 2.38 -14.77
N ALA A 205 13.48 2.80 -15.45
CA ALA A 205 13.33 4.15 -15.96
C ALA A 205 13.33 5.22 -14.85
N VAL A 206 12.68 4.95 -13.71
CA VAL A 206 12.71 5.87 -12.55
C VAL A 206 14.10 5.90 -11.93
N ARG A 207 14.73 4.73 -11.74
CA ARG A 207 16.04 4.63 -11.10
C ARG A 207 17.17 5.25 -11.91
N GLU A 208 17.13 5.12 -13.23
CA GLU A 208 18.13 5.72 -14.13
C GLU A 208 18.20 7.24 -13.92
N ARG A 209 17.06 7.87 -13.68
CA ARG A 209 16.97 9.32 -13.47
C ARG A 209 17.21 9.76 -12.03
N TRP A 210 16.81 8.93 -11.07
CA TRP A 210 16.95 9.22 -9.63
C TRP A 210 17.47 7.98 -8.88
N PRO A 211 18.78 7.71 -8.94
CA PRO A 211 19.38 6.50 -8.35
C PRO A 211 19.30 6.48 -6.82
N ASP A 212 19.23 7.64 -6.18
CA ASP A 212 19.21 7.77 -4.72
C ASP A 212 17.79 7.62 -4.11
N LEU A 213 16.73 7.62 -4.93
CA LEU A 213 15.36 7.44 -4.43
C LEU A 213 15.09 5.96 -4.15
N ARG A 214 14.55 5.67 -2.97
CA ARG A 214 14.03 4.34 -2.66
C ARG A 214 12.72 4.13 -3.42
N ILE A 215 12.69 3.13 -4.28
CA ILE A 215 11.48 2.75 -5.01
C ILE A 215 10.73 1.68 -4.21
N GLY A 216 9.42 1.88 -4.02
CA GLY A 216 8.48 0.90 -3.50
C GLY A 216 7.43 0.51 -4.53
N LEU A 217 6.83 -0.66 -4.35
CA LEU A 217 5.79 -1.18 -5.24
C LEU A 217 4.50 -1.47 -4.47
N HIS A 218 3.38 -1.04 -5.05
CA HIS A 218 2.04 -1.39 -4.59
C HIS A 218 1.38 -2.21 -5.69
N LEU A 219 1.21 -3.52 -5.47
CA LEU A 219 0.86 -4.47 -6.52
C LEU A 219 -0.54 -5.04 -6.28
N HIS A 220 -1.36 -5.03 -7.32
CA HIS A 220 -2.67 -5.69 -7.30
C HIS A 220 -2.58 -7.03 -8.01
N ASP A 221 -3.26 -8.04 -7.47
CA ASP A 221 -3.27 -9.41 -7.99
C ASP A 221 -4.51 -9.73 -8.83
N THR A 222 -5.16 -8.71 -9.37
CA THR A 222 -6.39 -8.83 -10.18
C THR A 222 -6.26 -9.80 -11.36
N ARG A 223 -5.03 -10.09 -11.82
CA ARG A 223 -4.71 -11.03 -12.91
C ARG A 223 -3.76 -12.16 -12.50
N GLY A 224 -3.52 -12.37 -11.20
CA GLY A 224 -2.66 -13.46 -10.70
C GLY A 224 -1.16 -13.28 -11.01
N LEU A 225 -0.69 -12.05 -11.09
CA LEU A 225 0.70 -11.72 -11.46
C LEU A 225 1.47 -10.99 -10.36
N ALA A 226 0.86 -10.66 -9.22
CA ALA A 226 1.46 -9.78 -8.24
C ALA A 226 2.71 -10.38 -7.60
N VAL A 227 2.73 -11.68 -7.26
CA VAL A 227 3.94 -12.36 -6.73
C VAL A 227 5.07 -12.39 -7.76
N ALA A 228 4.75 -12.65 -9.04
CA ALA A 228 5.74 -12.62 -10.12
C ALA A 228 6.29 -11.20 -10.35
N ASN A 229 5.42 -10.19 -10.23
CA ASN A 229 5.78 -8.77 -10.30
C ASN A 229 6.64 -8.34 -9.11
N ALA A 230 6.34 -8.83 -7.90
CA ALA A 230 7.14 -8.60 -6.71
C ALA A 230 8.53 -9.19 -6.86
N HIS A 231 8.64 -10.44 -7.33
CA HIS A 231 9.92 -11.08 -7.65
C HIS A 231 10.75 -10.27 -8.66
N ALA A 232 10.14 -9.75 -9.72
CA ALA A 232 10.82 -8.87 -10.67
C ALA A 232 11.34 -7.58 -10.00
N GLY A 233 10.55 -6.96 -9.11
CA GLY A 233 10.98 -5.82 -8.31
C GLY A 233 12.14 -6.15 -7.38
N LEU A 234 12.07 -7.27 -6.65
CA LEU A 234 13.11 -7.76 -5.75
C LEU A 234 14.44 -7.96 -6.48
N ARG A 235 14.41 -8.54 -7.69
CA ARG A 235 15.59 -8.71 -8.54
C ARG A 235 16.24 -7.41 -8.96
N LEU A 236 15.50 -6.31 -8.91
CA LEU A 236 16.00 -4.97 -9.11
C LEU A 236 16.30 -4.28 -7.77
N GLY A 237 16.32 -4.95 -6.62
CA GLY A 237 16.64 -4.29 -5.35
C GLY A 237 15.52 -3.42 -4.76
N VAL A 238 14.29 -3.52 -5.27
CA VAL A 238 13.12 -2.93 -4.57
C VAL A 238 12.99 -3.62 -3.22
N SER A 239 12.95 -2.82 -2.15
CA SER A 239 12.95 -3.30 -0.76
C SER A 239 11.78 -2.79 0.06
N ARG A 240 10.76 -2.22 -0.60
CA ARG A 240 9.54 -1.73 0.03
C ARG A 240 8.34 -2.16 -0.80
N PHE A 241 7.38 -2.80 -0.16
CA PHE A 241 6.15 -3.26 -0.79
C PHE A 241 4.95 -2.94 0.06
N ASP A 242 3.88 -2.49 -0.58
CA ASP A 242 2.56 -2.41 0.03
C ASP A 242 1.83 -3.73 -0.29
N SER A 243 1.16 -4.31 0.70
CA SER A 243 0.43 -5.58 0.59
C SER A 243 -0.75 -5.61 1.55
N THR A 244 -1.61 -6.62 1.46
CA THR A 244 -2.69 -6.81 2.43
C THR A 244 -2.81 -8.24 2.92
N VAL A 245 -3.10 -8.38 4.20
CA VAL A 245 -3.42 -9.68 4.81
C VAL A 245 -4.53 -10.38 4.04
N GLY A 246 -4.30 -11.64 3.70
CA GLY A 246 -5.19 -12.48 2.91
C GLY A 246 -5.48 -11.98 1.50
N GLY A 247 -4.82 -10.91 1.01
CA GLY A 247 -5.12 -10.28 -0.28
C GLY A 247 -6.38 -9.42 -0.26
N LEU A 248 -6.77 -8.92 0.93
CA LEU A 248 -7.86 -7.97 1.12
C LEU A 248 -7.74 -6.72 0.24
N GLY A 249 -8.89 -6.11 -0.05
CA GLY A 249 -8.94 -4.81 -0.72
C GLY A 249 -8.95 -4.93 -2.24
N GLY A 250 -8.39 -3.93 -2.90
CA GLY A 250 -8.47 -3.78 -4.35
C GLY A 250 -9.08 -2.45 -4.77
N CYS A 251 -8.99 -2.17 -6.06
CA CYS A 251 -9.44 -0.90 -6.62
C CYS A 251 -10.89 -1.02 -7.14
N PRO A 252 -11.84 -0.18 -6.67
CA PRO A 252 -13.20 -0.13 -7.23
C PRO A 252 -13.22 0.13 -8.75
N PHE A 253 -12.17 0.77 -9.27
CA PHE A 253 -11.99 1.11 -10.68
C PHE A 253 -11.33 0.00 -11.51
N ALA A 254 -10.88 -1.09 -10.88
CA ALA A 254 -10.39 -2.27 -11.60
C ALA A 254 -11.52 -2.98 -12.37
N GLY A 255 -12.77 -2.82 -11.91
CA GLY A 255 -13.98 -3.24 -12.64
C GLY A 255 -14.20 -4.75 -12.73
N GLN A 256 -13.34 -5.57 -12.14
CA GLN A 256 -13.44 -7.03 -12.16
C GLN A 256 -14.03 -7.53 -10.85
N LYS A 257 -15.33 -7.88 -10.86
CA LYS A 257 -15.99 -8.46 -9.68
C LYS A 257 -15.39 -9.83 -9.37
N GLY A 258 -14.99 -10.05 -8.11
CA GLY A 258 -14.51 -11.34 -7.61
C GLY A 258 -13.05 -11.67 -7.93
N ALA A 259 -12.31 -10.77 -8.60
CA ALA A 259 -10.86 -10.90 -8.73
C ALA A 259 -10.16 -10.44 -7.45
N ALA A 260 -8.98 -10.99 -7.17
CA ALA A 260 -8.14 -10.56 -6.05
C ALA A 260 -7.78 -9.06 -6.15
N GLY A 261 -7.66 -8.43 -5.00
CA GLY A 261 -7.32 -7.03 -4.86
C GLY A 261 -5.83 -6.81 -4.88
N ASN A 262 -5.27 -6.63 -3.68
CA ASN A 262 -3.84 -6.43 -3.47
C ASN A 262 -3.09 -7.78 -3.44
N ILE A 263 -1.76 -7.72 -3.57
CA ILE A 263 -0.89 -8.86 -3.25
C ILE A 263 -1.07 -9.27 -1.79
N CYS A 264 -1.16 -10.58 -1.55
CA CYS A 264 -1.26 -11.16 -0.21
C CYS A 264 0.05 -10.96 0.56
N THR A 265 -0.03 -10.45 1.79
CA THR A 265 1.14 -10.25 2.67
C THR A 265 1.84 -11.57 2.98
N GLU A 266 1.08 -12.64 3.17
CA GLU A 266 1.55 -14.00 3.42
C GLU A 266 2.41 -14.51 2.26
N GLU A 267 1.94 -14.33 1.03
CA GLU A 267 2.60 -14.85 -0.17
C GLU A 267 3.86 -14.07 -0.50
N LEU A 268 3.84 -12.75 -0.26
CA LEU A 268 5.04 -11.93 -0.36
C LEU A 268 6.08 -12.30 0.72
N ALA A 269 5.63 -12.54 1.96
CA ALA A 269 6.50 -12.96 3.05
C ALA A 269 7.12 -14.34 2.77
N LEU A 270 6.33 -15.31 2.31
CA LEU A 270 6.83 -16.62 1.86
C LEU A 270 7.87 -16.46 0.75
N LEU A 271 7.57 -15.68 -0.30
CA LEU A 271 8.52 -15.44 -1.39
C LEU A 271 9.85 -14.91 -0.85
N CYS A 272 9.81 -13.92 0.05
CA CYS A 272 11.01 -13.36 0.65
C CYS A 272 11.77 -14.41 1.48
N GLU A 273 11.08 -15.15 2.34
CA GLU A 273 11.66 -16.20 3.19
C GLU A 273 12.38 -17.27 2.36
N GLU A 274 11.73 -17.78 1.31
CA GLU A 274 12.29 -18.80 0.41
C GLU A 274 13.45 -18.28 -0.45
N MET A 275 13.52 -16.97 -0.66
CA MET A 275 14.65 -16.31 -1.30
C MET A 275 15.80 -15.96 -0.32
N GLY A 276 15.63 -16.22 0.99
CA GLY A 276 16.58 -15.84 2.02
C GLY A 276 16.62 -14.34 2.31
N ILE A 277 15.53 -13.62 2.02
CA ILE A 277 15.37 -12.18 2.25
C ILE A 277 14.60 -11.97 3.55
N ALA A 278 15.20 -11.23 4.49
CA ALA A 278 14.57 -11.01 5.79
C ALA A 278 13.38 -10.04 5.69
N THR A 279 12.24 -10.41 6.25
CA THR A 279 11.09 -9.50 6.47
C THR A 279 10.92 -9.16 7.96
N GLY A 280 11.37 -10.06 8.84
CA GLY A 280 11.11 -9.99 10.28
C GLY A 280 9.71 -10.43 10.67
N ILE A 281 8.94 -10.97 9.72
CA ILE A 281 7.58 -11.47 9.93
C ILE A 281 7.63 -12.94 10.33
N ASP A 282 6.84 -13.32 11.33
CA ASP A 282 6.47 -14.69 11.63
C ASP A 282 5.35 -15.11 10.67
N LEU A 283 5.70 -15.91 9.67
CA LEU A 283 4.77 -16.33 8.61
C LEU A 283 3.65 -17.22 9.14
N ASP A 284 3.94 -18.11 10.10
CA ASP A 284 2.91 -18.98 10.69
C ASP A 284 1.89 -18.14 11.47
N ALA A 285 2.35 -17.19 12.28
CA ALA A 285 1.47 -16.25 12.97
C ALA A 285 0.66 -15.41 11.99
N LEU A 286 1.27 -14.89 10.92
CA LEU A 286 0.57 -14.11 9.90
C LEU A 286 -0.54 -14.91 9.20
N ILE A 287 -0.30 -16.18 8.90
CA ILE A 287 -1.33 -17.07 8.32
C ILE A 287 -2.54 -17.21 9.25
N GLU A 288 -2.34 -17.33 10.57
CA GLU A 288 -3.46 -17.34 11.52
C GLU A 288 -4.21 -15.99 11.54
N VAL A 289 -3.48 -14.88 11.42
CA VAL A 289 -4.10 -13.54 11.31
C VAL A 289 -4.88 -13.39 10.00
N GLY A 290 -4.43 -13.98 8.90
CA GLY A 290 -5.18 -14.02 7.66
C GLY A 290 -6.47 -14.85 7.75
N ARG A 291 -6.47 -15.96 8.51
CA ARG A 291 -7.70 -16.70 8.82
C ARG A 291 -8.64 -15.90 9.72
N LEU A 292 -8.11 -15.10 10.65
CA LEU A 292 -8.88 -14.13 11.42
C LEU A 292 -9.53 -13.09 10.49
N ALA A 293 -8.78 -12.52 9.54
CA ALA A 293 -9.30 -11.57 8.56
C ALA A 293 -10.44 -12.18 7.72
N GLU A 294 -10.27 -13.41 7.23
CA GLU A 294 -11.28 -14.17 6.49
C GLU A 294 -12.56 -14.37 7.30
N ARG A 295 -12.43 -14.72 8.59
CA ARG A 295 -13.56 -14.83 9.52
C ARG A 295 -14.29 -13.49 9.70
N ILE A 296 -13.56 -12.38 9.80
CA ILE A 296 -14.12 -11.04 10.01
C ILE A 296 -14.94 -10.60 8.80
N VAL A 297 -14.42 -10.77 7.59
CA VAL A 297 -15.14 -10.36 6.37
C VAL A 297 -16.22 -11.36 5.95
N GLY A 298 -16.17 -12.59 6.47
CA GLY A 298 -17.22 -13.59 6.31
C GLY A 298 -17.28 -14.21 4.91
N HIS A 299 -16.22 -14.07 4.12
CA HIS A 299 -16.05 -14.73 2.82
C HIS A 299 -14.61 -15.17 2.65
N GLN A 300 -14.41 -16.14 1.76
CA GLN A 300 -13.09 -16.64 1.41
C GLN A 300 -12.18 -15.53 0.86
N LEU A 301 -10.99 -15.42 1.43
CA LEU A 301 -9.91 -14.56 0.97
C LEU A 301 -9.02 -15.29 -0.05
N PRO A 302 -8.40 -14.55 -1.00
CA PRO A 302 -7.66 -15.13 -2.11
C PRO A 302 -6.33 -15.79 -1.72
N SER A 303 -5.72 -15.46 -0.58
CA SER A 303 -4.42 -16.03 -0.24
C SER A 303 -4.49 -17.56 -0.09
N GLU A 304 -3.71 -18.26 -0.90
CA GLU A 304 -3.65 -19.72 -0.88
C GLU A 304 -2.95 -20.24 0.40
N LEU A 305 -2.07 -19.43 0.98
CA LEU A 305 -1.33 -19.77 2.19
C LEU A 305 -2.21 -19.96 3.42
N LEU A 306 -3.40 -19.36 3.45
CA LEU A 306 -4.36 -19.57 4.54
C LEU A 306 -4.78 -21.05 4.65
N ARG A 307 -4.64 -21.81 3.56
CA ARG A 307 -5.00 -23.22 3.43
C ARG A 307 -3.77 -24.11 3.37
N ALA A 308 -2.77 -23.69 2.61
CA ALA A 308 -1.56 -24.47 2.38
C ALA A 308 -0.60 -24.49 3.58
N GLY A 309 -0.58 -23.44 4.40
CA GLY A 309 0.41 -23.28 5.48
C GLY A 309 1.81 -22.93 4.96
N SER A 310 2.72 -22.63 5.88
CA SER A 310 4.13 -22.31 5.54
C SER A 310 4.91 -23.57 5.13
N LEU A 311 6.01 -23.38 4.38
CA LEU A 311 6.94 -24.47 4.05
C LEU A 311 7.77 -24.92 5.26
N ASP A 312 8.05 -24.02 6.19
CA ASP A 312 8.79 -24.31 7.42
C ASP A 312 8.06 -25.31 8.32
N ALA A 313 6.74 -25.27 8.38
CA ALA A 313 5.96 -26.30 9.09
C ALA A 313 6.24 -27.71 8.54
N PHE A 314 6.30 -27.88 7.22
CA PHE A 314 6.63 -29.16 6.59
C PHE A 314 8.09 -29.56 6.79
N ARG A 315 9.03 -28.60 6.74
CA ARG A 315 10.45 -28.87 7.03
C ARG A 315 10.65 -29.39 8.45
N ARG A 316 9.97 -28.79 9.44
CA ARG A 316 10.01 -29.24 10.84
C ARG A 316 9.42 -30.63 11.03
N GLN A 317 8.37 -30.97 10.28
CA GLN A 317 7.75 -32.30 10.34
C GLN A 317 8.62 -33.39 9.70
N ALA A 318 9.40 -33.04 8.68
CA ALA A 318 10.26 -33.98 7.95
C ALA A 318 11.60 -34.27 8.64
N ALA A 319 12.06 -33.39 9.54
CA ALA A 319 13.31 -33.51 10.29
C ALA A 319 13.19 -34.44 11.50
#